data_AF-A0A699X8P6-F1
#
_entry.id   AF-A0A699X8P6-F1
#
_cell.length_a   1.000
_cell.length_b   1.000
_cell.length_c   1.000
_cell.angle_alpha   90.00
_cell.angle_beta   90.00
_cell.angle_gamma   90.00
#
_symmetry.space_group_name_H-M   'P 1'
#
loop_
_entity.id
_entity.type
_entity.pdbx_description
1 polymer ?
#
loop_
_entity_poly.entity_id
_entity_poly.type
_entity_poly.pdbx_seq_one_letter_code
_entity_poly.pdbx_strand_id
1 'polypeptide(L)'
;ALSPTARAEALGTCCGATAWVAALNQQFPFASAAALHEAAERIWDNLGEADWREAFTHHPKIGDVNALREKFASTATWAAGEQGAVQQASQETLEALA
;
A
#
# COMPACT_ATOMS: atom_id res chain seq x y z
N ALA A 1 -19.89 -11.91 -3.50
CA ALA A 1 -18.67 -11.78 -2.69
C ALA A 1 -17.46 -12.13 -3.57
N LEU A 2 -16.33 -11.45 -3.41
CA LEU A 2 -15.11 -11.76 -4.17
C LEU A 2 -14.61 -13.17 -3.83
N SER A 3 -14.00 -13.85 -4.81
CA SER A 3 -13.25 -15.09 -4.55
C SER A 3 -12.06 -14.80 -3.64
N PRO A 4 -11.52 -15.79 -2.91
CA PRO A 4 -10.32 -15.60 -2.08
C PRO A 4 -9.14 -15.01 -2.87
N THR A 5 -8.96 -15.41 -4.13
CA THR A 5 -7.89 -14.88 -5.01
C THR A 5 -8.13 -13.42 -5.37
N ALA A 6 -9.31 -13.06 -5.89
CA ALA A 6 -9.62 -11.69 -6.26
C ALA A 6 -9.60 -10.73 -5.05
N ARG A 7 -9.92 -11.24 -3.87
CA ARG A 7 -9.83 -10.48 -2.62
C ARG A 7 -8.39 -10.25 -2.19
N ALA A 8 -7.52 -11.25 -2.30
CA ALA A 8 -6.09 -11.09 -2.03
C ALA A 8 -5.46 -10.04 -2.96
N GLU A 9 -5.80 -10.07 -4.25
CA GLU A 9 -5.34 -9.07 -5.22
C GLU A 9 -5.79 -7.65 -4.82
N ALA A 10 -7.06 -7.47 -4.47
CA ALA A 10 -7.61 -6.18 -4.04
C ALA A 10 -7.01 -5.69 -2.71
N LEU A 11 -6.69 -6.58 -1.78
CA LEU A 11 -5.99 -6.20 -0.54
C LEU A 11 -4.54 -5.82 -0.82
N GLY A 12 -3.89 -6.52 -1.76
CA GLY A 12 -2.51 -6.25 -2.17
C GLY A 12 -2.30 -4.89 -2.86
N THR A 13 -3.36 -4.29 -3.42
CA THR A 13 -3.26 -2.91 -3.91
C THR A 13 -3.19 -1.88 -2.79
N CYS A 14 -3.64 -2.23 -1.58
CA CYS A 14 -3.61 -1.36 -0.41
C CYS A 14 -2.33 -1.54 0.41
N CYS A 15 -1.89 -2.78 0.61
CA CYS A 15 -0.71 -3.08 1.40
C CYS A 15 0.13 -4.15 0.70
N GLY A 16 1.41 -3.84 0.48
CA GLY A 16 2.36 -4.75 -0.16
C GLY A 16 2.89 -5.88 0.72
N ALA A 17 2.55 -5.94 2.00
CA ALA A 17 2.96 -7.04 2.86
C ALA A 17 2.13 -8.30 2.56
N THR A 18 2.77 -9.33 2.01
CA THR A 18 2.13 -10.60 1.65
C THR A 18 1.52 -11.27 2.89
N ALA A 19 2.21 -11.18 4.03
CA ALA A 19 1.73 -11.71 5.31
C ALA A 19 0.44 -11.02 5.79
N TRP A 20 0.36 -9.70 5.64
CA TRP A 20 -0.84 -8.91 5.98
C TRP A 20 -2.02 -9.29 5.10
N VAL A 21 -1.80 -9.35 3.78
CA VAL A 21 -2.82 -9.72 2.78
C VAL A 21 -3.37 -11.11 3.09
N ALA A 22 -2.49 -12.09 3.30
CA ALA A 22 -2.89 -13.47 3.59
C ALA A 22 -3.70 -13.57 4.88
N ALA A 23 -3.24 -12.93 5.96
CA ALA A 23 -3.91 -12.97 7.26
C ALA A 23 -5.29 -12.30 7.23
N LEU A 24 -5.41 -11.13 6.58
CA LEU A 24 -6.69 -10.43 6.50
C LEU A 24 -7.67 -11.16 5.58
N ASN A 25 -7.19 -11.73 4.48
CA ASN A 25 -7.99 -12.49 3.53
C ASN A 25 -8.69 -13.72 4.15
N GLN A 26 -8.06 -14.33 5.17
CA GLN A 26 -8.59 -15.47 5.91
C GLN A 26 -9.69 -15.10 6.92
N GLN A 27 -9.78 -13.83 7.33
CA GLN A 27 -10.78 -13.37 8.31
C GLN A 27 -12.11 -12.95 7.68
N PHE A 28 -12.20 -12.93 6.35
CA PHE A 28 -13.47 -12.69 5.68
C PHE A 28 -14.45 -13.85 5.88
N PRO A 29 -15.76 -13.56 5.99
CA PRO A 29 -16.41 -12.26 5.79
C PRO A 29 -16.44 -11.37 7.05
N PHE A 30 -16.40 -10.04 6.85
CA PHE A 30 -16.58 -9.06 7.91
C PHE A 30 -18.02 -8.51 7.93
N ALA A 31 -18.54 -8.23 9.13
CA ALA A 31 -19.89 -7.69 9.32
C ALA A 31 -20.00 -6.19 8.97
N SER A 32 -18.90 -5.44 9.00
CA SER A 32 -18.85 -4.01 8.70
C SER A 32 -17.45 -3.59 8.24
N ALA A 33 -17.36 -2.39 7.63
CA ALA A 33 -16.07 -1.78 7.31
C ALA A 33 -15.24 -1.47 8.57
N ALA A 34 -15.88 -1.10 9.68
CA ALA A 34 -15.19 -0.87 10.95
C ALA A 34 -14.48 -2.14 11.44
N ALA A 35 -15.18 -3.29 11.41
CA ALA A 35 -14.59 -4.57 11.81
C ALA A 35 -13.42 -4.98 10.88
N LEU A 36 -13.50 -4.66 9.59
CA LEU A 36 -12.40 -4.87 8.64
C LEU A 36 -11.19 -4.00 9.00
N HIS A 37 -11.38 -2.72 9.29
CA HIS A 37 -10.29 -1.80 9.64
C HIS A 37 -9.63 -2.18 10.97
N GLU A 38 -10.40 -2.52 12.00
CA GLU A 38 -9.87 -2.99 13.28
C GLU A 38 -9.05 -4.28 13.12
N ALA A 39 -9.51 -5.22 12.28
CA ALA A 39 -8.74 -6.44 11.99
C ALA A 39 -7.45 -6.12 11.21
N ALA A 40 -7.51 -5.24 10.23
CA ALA A 40 -6.37 -4.77 9.46
C ALA A 40 -5.28 -4.14 10.34
N GLU A 41 -5.67 -3.25 11.26
CA GLU A 41 -4.75 -2.60 12.21
C GLU A 41 -4.10 -3.62 13.14
N ARG A 42 -4.89 -4.49 13.77
CA ARG A 42 -4.33 -5.53 14.65
C ARG A 42 -3.37 -6.48 13.94
N ILE A 43 -3.63 -6.82 12.68
CA ILE A 43 -2.72 -7.68 11.91
C ILE A 43 -1.41 -6.93 11.65
N TRP A 44 -1.51 -5.66 11.22
CA TRP A 44 -0.36 -4.80 10.95
C TRP A 44 0.57 -4.67 12.17
N ASP A 45 0.00 -4.45 13.35
CA ASP A 45 0.76 -4.31 14.60
C ASP A 45 1.49 -5.59 15.03
N ASN A 46 1.05 -6.75 14.55
CA ASN A 46 1.64 -8.05 14.85
C ASN A 46 2.64 -8.54 13.78
N LEU A 47 2.87 -7.76 12.73
CA LEU A 47 3.83 -8.10 11.68
C LEU A 47 5.28 -7.97 12.19
N GLY A 48 6.18 -8.73 11.56
CA GLY A 48 7.60 -8.59 11.80
C GLY A 48 8.24 -7.49 10.95
N GLU A 49 9.48 -7.12 11.30
CA GLU A 49 10.26 -6.12 10.55
C GLU A 49 10.37 -6.45 9.06
N ALA A 50 10.54 -7.73 8.71
CA ALA A 50 10.65 -8.17 7.33
C ALA A 50 9.37 -7.87 6.52
N ASP A 51 8.19 -8.05 7.12
CA ASP A 51 6.90 -7.80 6.47
C ASP A 51 6.68 -6.30 6.27
N TRP A 52 7.05 -5.46 7.25
CA TRP A 52 7.02 -4.01 7.09
C TRP A 52 7.96 -3.53 5.98
N ARG A 53 9.17 -4.10 5.91
CA ARG A 53 10.11 -3.80 4.82
C ARG A 53 9.55 -4.20 3.46
N GLU A 54 8.90 -5.35 3.35
CA GLU A 54 8.21 -5.78 2.13
C GLU A 54 7.13 -4.76 1.74
N ALA A 55 6.27 -4.34 2.67
CA ALA A 55 5.28 -3.29 2.42
C ALA A 55 5.93 -2.02 1.87
N PHE A 56 7.03 -1.55 2.47
CA PHE A 56 7.71 -0.34 2.01
C PHE A 56 8.29 -0.46 0.60
N THR A 57 8.75 -1.66 0.18
CA THR A 57 9.22 -1.85 -1.20
C THR A 57 8.12 -1.72 -2.25
N HIS A 58 6.86 -1.82 -1.84
CA HIS A 58 5.70 -1.63 -2.72
C HIS A 58 5.28 -0.16 -2.84
N HIS A 59 5.88 0.75 -2.07
CA HIS A 59 5.64 2.17 -2.19
C HIS A 59 6.75 2.85 -3.03
N PRO A 60 6.38 3.76 -3.94
CA PRO A 60 7.34 4.58 -4.63
C PRO A 60 8.04 5.53 -3.66
N LYS A 61 9.35 5.74 -3.87
CA LYS A 61 10.08 6.78 -3.15
C LYS A 61 9.46 8.15 -3.47
N ILE A 62 9.27 8.98 -2.45
CA ILE A 62 8.74 10.34 -2.62
C ILE A 62 9.70 11.13 -3.52
N GLY A 63 9.17 11.79 -4.54
CA GLY A 63 9.95 12.63 -5.46
C GLY A 63 10.58 11.90 -6.66
N ASP A 64 10.59 10.55 -6.69
CA ASP A 64 11.07 9.79 -7.85
C ASP A 64 9.95 9.57 -8.88
N VAL A 65 9.60 10.66 -9.57
CA VAL A 65 8.49 10.73 -10.53
C VAL A 65 8.67 9.78 -11.73
N ASN A 66 9.92 9.37 -12.02
CA ASN A 66 10.24 8.47 -13.11
C ASN A 66 10.11 7.00 -12.67
N ALA A 67 10.62 6.62 -11.49
CA ALA A 67 10.40 5.27 -10.94
C ALA A 67 8.92 5.00 -10.61
N LEU A 68 8.16 6.05 -10.27
CA LEU A 68 6.70 6.02 -10.12
C LEU A 68 5.97 5.51 -11.37
N ARG A 69 6.44 5.88 -12.57
CA ARG A 69 5.79 5.51 -13.85
C ARG A 69 6.15 4.11 -14.32
N GLU A 70 7.41 3.69 -14.17
CA GLU A 70 7.87 2.40 -14.68
C GLU A 70 7.61 1.23 -13.73
N LYS A 71 7.84 1.39 -12.43
CA LYS A 71 7.85 0.27 -11.48
C LYS A 71 6.48 -0.04 -10.86
N PHE A 72 5.56 0.92 -10.90
CA PHE A 72 4.27 0.87 -10.19
C PHE A 72 3.07 1.19 -11.08
N ALA A 73 3.10 0.82 -12.37
CA ALA A 73 2.04 1.16 -13.32
C ALA A 73 0.60 0.79 -12.86
N SER A 74 0.43 -0.24 -12.02
CA SER A 74 -0.87 -0.66 -11.48
C SER A 74 -1.36 0.19 -10.30
N THR A 75 -0.48 0.81 -9.51
CA THR A 75 -0.82 1.66 -8.35
C THR A 75 -0.44 3.14 -8.57
N ALA A 76 0.14 3.47 -9.73
CA ALA A 76 0.63 4.81 -10.06
C ALA A 76 -0.46 5.88 -9.97
N THR A 77 -1.69 5.59 -10.40
CA THR A 77 -2.81 6.53 -10.28
C THR A 77 -3.17 6.82 -8.83
N TRP A 78 -3.10 5.80 -7.96
CA TRP A 78 -3.36 5.93 -6.53
C TRP A 78 -2.24 6.73 -5.85
N ALA A 79 -0.98 6.34 -6.08
CA ALA A 79 0.19 7.02 -5.56
C ALA A 79 0.31 8.48 -6.06
N ALA A 80 -0.07 8.76 -7.31
CA ALA A 80 -0.10 10.13 -7.85
C ALA A 80 -1.17 11.00 -7.18
N GLY A 81 -2.30 10.41 -6.76
CA GLY A 81 -3.30 11.10 -5.94
C GLY A 81 -2.75 11.45 -4.55
N GLU A 82 -2.09 10.49 -3.90
CA GLU A 82 -1.49 10.66 -2.56
C GLU A 82 -0.33 11.65 -2.57
N GLN A 83 0.48 11.65 -3.62
CA GLN A 83 1.61 12.57 -3.82
C GLN A 83 1.24 13.79 -4.69
N GLY A 84 -0.04 14.10 -4.89
CA GLY A 84 -0.47 15.19 -5.76
C GLY A 84 0.12 16.56 -5.36
N ALA A 85 0.32 16.79 -4.07
CA ALA A 85 0.97 18.00 -3.56
C ALA A 85 2.49 18.04 -3.82
N VAL A 86 3.14 16.88 -3.99
CA VAL A 86 4.58 16.79 -4.32
C VAL A 86 4.86 17.39 -5.70
N GLN A 87 3.90 17.32 -6.63
CA GLN A 87 4.03 17.96 -7.95
C GLN A 87 4.12 19.49 -7.89
N GLN A 88 3.69 20.10 -6.78
CA GLN A 88 3.74 21.55 -6.55
C GLN A 88 4.97 21.96 -5.72
N ALA A 89 5.77 21.00 -5.23
CA ALA A 89 6.97 21.28 -4.47
C ALA A 89 8.05 21.90 -5.38
N SER A 90 8.89 22.77 -4.80
CA SER A 90 10.01 23.37 -5.52
C SER A 90 11.06 22.32 -5.87
N GLN A 91 11.85 22.58 -6.92
CA GLN A 91 12.96 21.70 -7.31
C GLN A 91 13.95 21.46 -6.15
N GLU A 92 14.27 22.50 -5.37
CA GLU A 92 15.11 22.41 -4.18
C GLU A 92 14.51 21.46 -3.11
N THR A 93 13.20 21.53 -2.90
CA THR A 93 12.49 20.64 -1.98
C THR A 93 12.49 19.19 -2.45
N LEU A 94 12.34 18.96 -3.76
CA LEU A 94 12.37 17.62 -4.34
C LEU A 94 13.78 17.00 -4.26
N GLU A 95 14.82 17.78 -4.52
CA GLU A 95 16.22 17.34 -4.41
C GLU A 95 16.60 17.00 -2.96
N ALA A 96 16.04 17.69 -1.97
CA ALA A 96 16.25 17.37 -0.56
C ALA A 96 15.56 16.07 -0.09
N LEU A 97 14.60 15.55 -0.86
CA LEU A 97 13.86 14.30 -0.56
C LEU A 97 14.40 13.08 -1.33
N ALA A 98 15.19 13.33 -2.38
CA ALA A 98 15.85 12.32 -3.21
C ALA A 98 17.02 11.62 -2.50
#